data_AF-A0A0K8SWK9-F1
#
_entry.id   AF-A0A0K8SWK9-F1
#
_cell.length_a   1.000
_cell.length_b   1.000
_cell.length_c   1.000
_cell.angle_alpha   90.00
_cell.angle_beta   90.00
_cell.angle_gamma   90.00
#
_symmetry.space_group_name_H-M   'P 1'
#
loop_
_entity.id
_entity.type
_entity.pdbx_description
1 polymer ?
#
loop_
_entity_poly.entity_id
_entity_poly.type
_entity_poly.pdbx_seq_one_letter_code
_entity_poly.pdbx_strand_id
1 'polypeptide(L)'
;MVRAVDNSCRTQQEQMTVLNCVRLLARVLPYIFEDPEWQGFFWTSLPDGSAQKGEKDESTPLAHSLLNAVSDLLFCPDFTVASKRTGPDKAEDLQSIDSCEYIWESGVGFAQSPPHYSQYDSSRTELLKLLLTCFSETMYHPPTDLSTAPNKWVQYFTSSENRHALPIFTSLLNTVCAYDPVGLGLPYNHLLFADSWEPLVDVALQILIVALDHDVTTSSVYDNNSPDNLFINYLSRIHRDEDFGFVLRGFTRLLNNPLA
;
A
#
# COMPACT_ATOMS: atom_id res chain seq x y z
N MET A 1 13.89 -7.26 5.90
CA MET A 1 13.14 -6.36 5.02
C MET A 1 13.76 -4.97 4.98
N VAL A 2 13.84 -4.22 6.10
CA VAL A 2 14.48 -2.87 6.14
C VAL A 2 15.87 -2.86 5.49
N ARG A 3 16.77 -3.78 5.87
CA ARG A 3 18.09 -3.90 5.22
C ARG A 3 18.06 -4.11 3.69
N ALA A 4 17.01 -4.75 3.17
CA ALA A 4 16.87 -4.92 1.73
C ALA A 4 16.40 -3.62 1.05
N VAL A 5 15.65 -2.78 1.76
CA VAL A 5 15.31 -1.41 1.32
C VAL A 5 16.58 -0.55 1.30
N ASP A 6 17.42 -0.62 2.34
CA ASP A 6 18.69 0.11 2.39
C ASP A 6 19.62 -0.25 1.21
N ASN A 7 19.56 -1.50 0.76
CA ASN A 7 20.30 -1.99 -0.41
C ASN A 7 19.55 -1.80 -1.74
N SER A 8 18.38 -1.16 -1.75
CA SER A 8 17.54 -0.97 -2.95
C SER A 8 17.09 -2.28 -3.64
N CYS A 9 17.01 -3.38 -2.90
CA CYS A 9 16.54 -4.69 -3.37
C CYS A 9 17.16 -5.16 -4.72
N ARG A 10 18.47 -4.92 -4.89
CA ARG A 10 19.17 -5.00 -6.18
C ARG A 10 19.30 -6.42 -6.74
N THR A 11 19.36 -7.41 -5.86
CA THR A 11 19.62 -8.80 -6.27
C THR A 11 18.36 -9.66 -6.20
N GLN A 12 18.25 -10.66 -7.07
CA GLN A 12 17.16 -11.64 -7.02
C GLN A 12 17.10 -12.35 -5.66
N GLN A 13 18.24 -12.55 -4.99
CA GLN A 13 18.30 -13.12 -3.65
C GLN A 13 17.68 -12.19 -2.59
N GLU A 14 17.94 -10.88 -2.66
CA GLU A 14 17.30 -9.90 -1.78
C GLU A 14 15.79 -9.81 -2.04
N GLN A 15 15.37 -9.78 -3.31
CA GLN A 15 13.95 -9.80 -3.69
C GLN A 15 13.24 -11.02 -3.12
N MET A 16 13.81 -12.22 -3.27
CA MET A 16 13.26 -13.44 -2.70
C MET A 16 13.24 -13.41 -1.17
N THR A 17 14.27 -12.83 -0.54
CA THR A 17 14.31 -12.65 0.91
C THR A 17 13.19 -11.72 1.39
N VAL A 18 12.95 -10.61 0.69
CA VAL A 18 11.84 -9.69 0.97
C VAL A 18 10.50 -10.41 0.87
N LEU A 19 10.23 -11.11 -0.23
CA LEU A 19 8.97 -11.85 -0.41
C LEU A 19 8.78 -12.93 0.68
N ASN A 20 9.84 -13.62 1.07
CA ASN A 20 9.78 -14.57 2.18
C ASN A 20 9.49 -13.90 3.53
N CYS A 21 10.08 -12.73 3.80
CA CYS A 21 9.73 -11.93 4.99
C CYS A 21 8.27 -11.50 4.96
N VAL A 22 7.78 -11.01 3.82
CA VAL A 22 6.39 -10.59 3.61
C VAL A 22 5.43 -11.73 3.91
N ARG A 23 5.68 -12.90 3.31
CA ARG A 23 4.91 -14.14 3.53
C ARG A 23 4.93 -14.63 4.97
N LEU A 24 6.06 -14.49 5.66
CA LEU A 24 6.17 -14.88 7.06
C LEU A 24 5.38 -13.93 7.95
N LEU A 25 5.58 -12.62 7.79
CA LEU A 25 4.91 -11.59 8.57
C LEU A 25 3.39 -11.65 8.37
N ALA A 26 2.90 -11.80 7.14
CA ALA A 26 1.48 -11.93 6.84
C ALA A 26 0.83 -13.16 7.51
N ARG A 27 1.61 -14.17 7.89
CA ARG A 27 1.13 -15.34 8.65
C ARG A 27 1.27 -15.18 10.16
N VAL A 28 2.28 -14.46 10.63
CA VAL A 28 2.59 -14.32 12.05
C VAL A 28 1.80 -13.19 12.71
N LEU A 29 1.54 -12.09 12.01
CA LEU A 29 0.84 -10.91 12.54
C LEU A 29 -0.54 -11.24 13.15
N PRO A 30 -1.41 -12.06 12.52
CA PRO A 30 -2.66 -12.50 13.14
C PRO A 30 -2.51 -13.05 14.56
N TYR A 31 -1.51 -13.91 14.77
CA TYR A 31 -1.26 -14.51 16.09
C TYR A 31 -0.72 -13.49 17.10
N ILE A 32 0.03 -12.48 16.64
CA ILE A 32 0.52 -11.38 17.48
C ILE A 32 -0.66 -10.50 17.92
N PHE A 33 -1.65 -10.27 17.05
CA PHE A 33 -2.82 -9.46 17.38
C PHE A 33 -3.80 -10.16 18.32
N GLU A 34 -3.87 -11.49 18.28
CA GLU A 34 -4.70 -12.30 19.20
C GLU A 34 -4.18 -12.28 20.64
N ASP A 35 -2.87 -12.09 20.84
CA ASP A 35 -2.24 -12.13 22.16
C ASP A 35 -2.16 -10.72 22.80
N PRO A 36 -2.86 -10.46 23.91
CA PRO A 36 -2.84 -9.16 24.59
C PRO A 36 -1.44 -8.70 25.03
N GLU A 37 -0.52 -9.62 25.30
CA GLU A 37 0.86 -9.28 25.69
C GLU A 37 1.67 -8.68 24.52
N TRP A 38 1.28 -9.01 23.29
CA TRP A 38 2.01 -8.64 22.08
C TRP A 38 1.34 -7.52 21.27
N GLN A 39 0.10 -7.14 21.60
CA GLN A 39 -0.66 -6.09 20.89
C GLN A 39 0.14 -4.78 20.73
N GLY A 40 0.88 -4.37 21.76
CA GLY A 40 1.70 -3.16 21.72
C GLY A 40 3.06 -3.31 21.04
N PHE A 41 3.50 -4.53 20.72
CA PHE A 41 4.88 -4.85 20.36
C PHE A 41 5.39 -4.03 19.17
N PHE A 42 4.64 -3.97 18.08
CA PHE A 42 5.05 -3.21 16.88
C PHE A 42 5.04 -1.70 17.09
N TRP A 43 4.27 -1.21 18.07
CA TRP A 43 4.22 0.20 18.43
C TRP A 43 5.33 0.59 19.43
N THR A 44 6.17 -0.36 19.82
CA THR A 44 7.40 -0.09 20.57
C THR A 44 8.59 0.07 19.64
N SER A 45 9.61 0.74 20.17
CA SER A 45 10.88 0.97 19.49
C SER A 45 11.92 -0.03 19.97
N LEU A 46 12.81 -0.49 19.08
CA LEU A 46 13.89 -1.39 19.48
C LEU A 46 14.86 -0.65 20.44
N PRO A 47 15.32 -1.29 21.52
CA PRO A 47 16.41 -0.76 22.32
C PRO A 47 17.68 -0.76 21.47
N ASP A 48 18.08 0.41 20.98
CA ASP A 48 19.29 0.56 20.18
C ASP A 48 20.51 0.21 21.05
N GLY A 49 21.24 -0.85 20.68
CA GLY A 49 22.50 -1.24 21.32
C GLY A 49 23.64 -0.22 21.14
N SER A 50 23.37 0.88 20.43
CA SER A 50 24.28 1.98 20.13
C SER A 50 23.81 3.33 20.70
N ALA A 51 22.91 3.35 21.68
CA ALA A 51 22.53 4.58 22.38
C ALA A 51 23.74 5.13 23.19
N GLN A 52 24.59 5.90 22.51
CA GLN A 52 25.42 6.89 23.17
C GLN A 52 24.47 7.86 23.88
N LYS A 53 24.56 7.88 25.22
CA LYS A 53 23.86 8.83 26.10
C LYS A 53 24.02 10.26 25.55
N GLY A 54 22.97 10.85 24.97
CA GLY A 54 23.07 12.24 24.54
C GLY A 54 21.82 12.86 23.93
N GLU A 55 21.16 12.19 22.99
CA GLU A 55 20.03 12.77 22.25
C GLU A 55 18.82 11.86 22.39
N LYS A 56 17.70 12.42 22.86
CA LYS A 56 16.38 11.77 22.80
C LYS A 56 15.92 11.81 21.33
N ASP A 57 16.57 11.04 20.47
CA ASP A 57 15.91 10.62 19.25
C ASP A 57 14.84 9.61 19.68
N GLU A 58 13.58 10.01 19.56
CA GLU A 58 12.44 9.13 19.71
C GLU A 58 12.63 8.00 18.68
N SER A 59 13.04 6.83 19.15
CA SER A 59 13.35 5.72 18.26
C SER A 59 12.08 5.33 17.49
N THR A 60 12.18 5.20 16.17
CA THR A 60 11.04 4.90 15.31
C THR A 60 10.40 3.55 15.67
N PRO A 61 9.08 3.49 15.96
CA PRO A 61 8.37 2.24 16.17
C PRO A 61 8.55 1.23 15.03
N LEU A 62 8.49 -0.06 15.38
CA LEU A 62 8.60 -1.14 14.40
C LEU A 62 7.49 -1.07 13.32
N ALA A 63 6.28 -0.65 13.70
CA ALA A 63 5.14 -0.46 12.80
C ALA A 63 5.45 0.56 11.71
N HIS A 64 5.97 1.73 12.08
CA HIS A 64 6.38 2.77 11.12
C HIS A 64 7.50 2.26 10.21
N SER A 65 8.49 1.57 10.78
CA SER A 65 9.60 1.00 10.01
C SER A 65 9.13 -0.04 9.00
N LEU A 66 8.15 -0.87 9.38
CA LEU A 66 7.51 -1.88 8.52
C LEU A 66 6.72 -1.21 7.39
N LEU A 67 5.83 -0.26 7.71
CA LEU A 67 5.00 0.44 6.73
C LEU A 67 5.82 1.28 5.74
N ASN A 68 6.86 1.97 6.20
CA ASN A 68 7.76 2.73 5.34
C ASN A 68 8.53 1.80 4.41
N ALA A 69 9.09 0.70 4.94
CA ALA A 69 9.82 -0.26 4.12
C ALA A 69 8.92 -0.92 3.07
N VAL A 70 7.67 -1.27 3.39
CA VAL A 70 6.72 -1.78 2.38
C VAL A 70 6.39 -0.69 1.35
N SER A 71 6.17 0.55 1.78
CA SER A 71 5.86 1.68 0.89
C SER A 71 7.02 2.01 -0.06
N ASP A 72 8.27 1.95 0.41
CA ASP A 72 9.46 2.07 -0.43
C ASP A 72 9.54 0.92 -1.46
N LEU A 73 9.29 -0.32 -1.00
CA LEU A 73 9.31 -1.50 -1.87
C LEU A 73 8.22 -1.50 -2.94
N LEU A 74 7.09 -0.83 -2.71
CA LEU A 74 5.99 -0.67 -3.68
C LEU A 74 6.38 0.17 -4.91
N PHE A 75 7.45 0.98 -4.82
CA PHE A 75 8.01 1.75 -5.93
C PHE A 75 9.49 1.44 -6.20
N CYS A 76 9.96 0.27 -5.75
CA CYS A 76 11.35 -0.14 -5.94
C CYS A 76 11.61 -0.54 -7.41
N PRO A 77 12.51 0.18 -8.11
CA PRO A 77 12.89 -0.17 -9.47
C PRO A 77 13.41 -1.61 -9.58
N ASP A 78 13.09 -2.27 -10.68
CA ASP A 78 13.44 -3.65 -11.02
C ASP A 78 12.89 -4.73 -10.06
N PHE A 79 12.06 -4.33 -9.08
CA PHE A 79 11.34 -5.23 -8.19
C PHE A 79 9.82 -5.09 -8.31
N THR A 80 9.30 -3.86 -8.25
CA THR A 80 7.87 -3.58 -8.37
C THR A 80 7.56 -2.54 -9.44
N VAL A 81 8.55 -1.83 -9.98
CA VAL A 81 8.37 -0.89 -11.10
C VAL A 81 9.55 -1.00 -12.06
N ALA A 82 9.34 -0.70 -13.34
CA ALA A 82 10.43 -0.72 -14.32
C ALA A 82 11.37 0.46 -14.07
N SER A 83 12.69 0.21 -14.03
CA SER A 83 13.68 1.28 -13.92
C SER A 83 13.65 2.19 -15.15
N LYS A 84 13.62 3.51 -14.93
CA LYS A 84 13.72 4.51 -16.00
C LYS A 84 15.16 4.78 -16.44
N ARG A 85 16.16 4.36 -15.66
CA ARG A 85 17.57 4.61 -15.94
C ARG A 85 18.21 3.41 -16.62
N THR A 86 18.61 3.58 -17.88
CA THR A 86 19.43 2.61 -18.59
C THR A 86 20.90 2.78 -18.21
N GLY A 87 21.41 1.95 -17.29
CA GLY A 87 22.85 1.86 -17.01
C GLY A 87 23.19 1.00 -15.78
N PRO A 88 24.27 0.21 -15.82
CA PRO A 88 24.61 -0.76 -14.76
C PRO A 88 25.02 -0.16 -13.41
N ASP A 89 25.38 1.14 -13.36
CA ASP A 89 26.05 1.76 -12.20
C ASP A 89 25.24 2.84 -11.47
N LYS A 90 23.93 2.96 -11.69
CA LYS A 90 23.09 3.94 -10.97
C LYS A 90 21.88 3.26 -10.36
N ALA A 91 22.10 2.42 -9.36
CA ALA A 91 21.04 2.04 -8.44
C ALA A 91 20.43 3.31 -7.85
N GLU A 92 19.11 3.48 -7.99
CA GLU A 92 18.41 4.60 -7.36
C GLU A 92 18.34 4.34 -5.85
N ASP A 93 18.77 5.32 -5.08
CA ASP A 93 18.53 5.31 -3.65
C ASP A 93 17.02 5.46 -3.44
N LEU A 94 16.39 4.44 -2.85
CA LEU A 94 14.95 4.42 -2.61
C LEU A 94 14.53 5.64 -1.80
N GLN A 95 15.36 6.13 -0.88
CA GLN A 95 15.05 7.32 -0.07
C GLN A 95 14.98 8.61 -0.90
N SER A 96 15.59 8.63 -2.09
CA SER A 96 15.62 9.79 -2.98
C SER A 96 14.63 9.72 -4.14
N ILE A 97 13.93 8.59 -4.31
CA ILE A 97 13.06 8.37 -5.44
C ILE A 97 11.82 9.27 -5.37
N ASP A 98 11.46 9.90 -6.48
CA ASP A 98 10.15 10.51 -6.64
C ASP A 98 9.15 9.43 -7.09
N SER A 99 8.44 8.83 -6.14
CA SER A 99 7.49 7.75 -6.44
C SER A 99 6.34 8.19 -7.35
N CYS A 100 6.06 9.50 -7.50
CA CYS A 100 5.06 9.98 -8.45
C CYS A 100 5.43 9.67 -9.91
N GLU A 101 6.73 9.51 -10.19
CA GLU A 101 7.21 9.10 -11.50
C GLU A 101 6.90 7.63 -11.84
N TYR A 102 6.57 6.82 -10.83
CA TYR A 102 6.45 5.37 -10.91
C TYR A 102 5.02 4.88 -10.58
N ILE A 103 4.02 5.75 -10.71
CA ILE A 103 2.60 5.38 -10.57
C ILE A 103 2.29 4.23 -11.53
N TRP A 104 1.59 3.21 -11.02
CA TRP A 104 1.50 1.90 -11.69
C TRP A 104 0.61 1.88 -12.92
N GLU A 105 -0.39 2.77 -12.96
CA GLU A 105 -1.42 2.78 -14.00
C GLU A 105 -1.85 4.21 -14.33
N SER A 106 -2.18 4.42 -15.60
CA SER A 106 -2.74 5.67 -16.11
C SER A 106 -4.16 5.93 -15.59
N GLY A 107 -4.52 7.19 -15.44
CA GLY A 107 -5.83 7.58 -14.94
C GLY A 107 -5.80 8.94 -14.25
N VAL A 108 -6.43 9.02 -13.08
CA VAL A 108 -6.48 10.25 -12.28
C VAL A 108 -5.07 10.70 -11.95
N GLY A 109 -4.76 11.97 -12.22
CA GLY A 109 -3.48 12.59 -11.83
C GLY A 109 -2.23 12.05 -12.54
N PHE A 110 -2.35 11.04 -13.41
CA PHE A 110 -1.21 10.42 -14.08
C PHE A 110 -1.58 9.91 -15.47
N ALA A 111 -1.02 10.53 -16.51
CA ALA A 111 -1.39 10.25 -17.90
C ALA A 111 -0.52 9.18 -18.58
N GLN A 112 0.61 8.81 -18.00
CA GLN A 112 1.52 7.84 -18.61
C GLN A 112 1.01 6.43 -18.32
N SER A 113 1.04 5.54 -19.31
CA SER A 113 0.71 4.12 -19.15
C SER A 113 2.03 3.33 -19.17
N PRO A 114 2.55 2.91 -18.00
CA PRO A 114 3.75 2.11 -17.92
C PRO A 114 3.53 0.72 -18.53
N PRO A 115 4.59 0.07 -19.05
CA PRO A 115 4.50 -1.31 -19.47
C PRO A 115 4.17 -2.25 -18.30
N HIS A 116 3.34 -3.26 -18.56
CA HIS A 116 2.91 -4.23 -17.57
C HIS A 116 3.83 -5.44 -17.50
N TYR A 117 4.18 -5.83 -16.28
CA TYR A 117 5.00 -6.99 -16.00
C TYR A 117 4.34 -7.79 -14.88
N SER A 118 3.88 -9.00 -15.20
CA SER A 118 3.19 -9.87 -14.24
C SER A 118 4.01 -10.17 -12.99
N GLN A 119 5.34 -10.20 -13.09
CA GLN A 119 6.23 -10.37 -11.94
C GLN A 119 6.17 -9.18 -10.96
N TYR A 120 6.09 -7.96 -11.48
CA TYR A 120 5.94 -6.75 -10.65
C TYR A 120 4.56 -6.72 -10.00
N ASP A 121 3.51 -7.07 -10.75
CA ASP A 121 2.16 -7.17 -10.23
C ASP A 121 2.05 -8.21 -9.12
N SER A 122 2.70 -9.37 -9.28
CA SER A 122 2.78 -10.39 -8.23
C SER A 122 3.49 -9.87 -6.98
N SER A 123 4.58 -9.12 -7.13
CA SER A 123 5.34 -8.59 -6.00
C SER A 123 4.58 -7.49 -5.26
N ARG A 124 3.92 -6.57 -6.00
CA ARG A 124 2.98 -5.58 -5.46
C ARG A 124 1.85 -6.26 -4.70
N THR A 125 1.26 -7.31 -5.27
CA THR A 125 0.16 -8.06 -4.62
C THR A 125 0.58 -8.61 -3.27
N GLU A 126 1.77 -9.21 -3.15
CA GLU A 126 2.24 -9.75 -1.87
C GLU A 126 2.51 -8.65 -0.83
N LEU A 127 3.09 -7.51 -1.26
CA LEU A 127 3.32 -6.35 -0.40
C LEU A 127 2.01 -5.75 0.11
N LEU A 128 1.03 -5.56 -0.78
CA LEU A 128 -0.30 -5.06 -0.41
C LEU A 128 -1.04 -6.05 0.52
N LYS A 129 -0.88 -7.36 0.32
CA LYS A 129 -1.45 -8.37 1.24
C LYS A 129 -0.89 -8.23 2.65
N LEU A 130 0.41 -7.95 2.80
CA LEU A 130 0.99 -7.68 4.11
C LEU A 130 0.43 -6.40 4.73
N LEU A 131 0.26 -5.32 3.94
CA LEU A 131 -0.39 -4.10 4.44
C LEU A 131 -1.81 -4.39 4.93
N LEU A 132 -2.59 -5.14 4.15
CA LEU A 132 -3.95 -5.51 4.54
C LEU A 132 -3.96 -6.36 5.82
N THR A 133 -2.99 -7.27 5.98
CA THR A 133 -2.79 -7.99 7.25
C THR A 133 -2.41 -7.05 8.39
N CYS A 134 -1.63 -5.98 8.18
CA CYS A 134 -1.38 -5.01 9.24
C CYS A 134 -2.68 -4.26 9.60
N PHE A 135 -3.49 -3.91 8.61
CA PHE A 135 -4.75 -3.20 8.82
C PHE A 135 -5.84 -4.07 9.46
N SER A 136 -5.68 -5.40 9.50
CA SER A 136 -6.66 -6.29 10.11
C SER A 136 -6.64 -6.32 11.63
N GLU A 137 -5.74 -5.61 12.32
CA GLU A 137 -5.63 -5.58 13.79
C GLU A 137 -7.00 -5.40 14.47
N THR A 138 -7.84 -4.51 13.96
CA THR A 138 -9.20 -4.26 14.47
C THR A 138 -10.12 -5.47 14.49
N MET A 139 -9.91 -6.47 13.63
CA MET A 139 -10.72 -7.70 13.61
C MET A 139 -10.44 -8.63 14.79
N TYR A 140 -9.33 -8.41 15.51
CA TYR A 140 -8.91 -9.19 16.67
C TYR A 140 -9.33 -8.57 18.01
N HIS A 141 -10.03 -7.43 17.97
CA HIS A 141 -10.53 -6.74 19.16
C HIS A 141 -12.06 -6.78 19.24
N PRO A 142 -12.63 -6.83 20.47
CA PRO A 142 -14.07 -6.71 20.65
C PRO A 142 -14.62 -5.38 20.09
N PRO A 143 -15.85 -5.35 19.53
CA PRO A 143 -16.42 -4.15 18.92
C PRO A 143 -16.53 -2.93 19.84
N THR A 144 -16.58 -3.14 21.16
CA THR A 144 -16.60 -2.07 22.16
C THR A 144 -15.37 -1.17 22.10
N ASP A 145 -14.22 -1.69 21.67
CA ASP A 145 -12.95 -0.99 21.69
C ASP A 145 -12.72 -0.16 20.40
N LEU A 146 -13.41 -0.50 19.31
CA LEU A 146 -13.29 0.13 17.99
C LEU A 146 -13.75 1.58 17.98
N SER A 147 -14.79 1.90 18.76
CA SER A 147 -15.27 3.28 18.90
C SER A 147 -14.30 4.18 19.68
N THR A 148 -13.37 3.58 20.43
CA THR A 148 -12.47 4.27 21.36
C THR A 148 -11.03 4.39 20.87
N ALA A 149 -10.60 3.55 19.91
CA ALA A 149 -9.23 3.57 19.40
C ALA A 149 -9.19 3.38 17.87
N PRO A 150 -8.74 4.39 17.10
CA PRO A 150 -8.57 4.24 15.66
C PRO A 150 -7.47 3.21 15.34
N ASN A 151 -7.61 2.52 14.21
CA ASN A 151 -6.58 1.66 13.64
C ASN A 151 -5.30 2.45 13.32
N LYS A 152 -4.31 2.35 14.20
CA LYS A 152 -3.04 3.10 14.10
C LYS A 152 -2.24 2.77 12.84
N TRP A 153 -2.36 1.54 12.31
CA TRP A 153 -1.68 1.16 11.07
C TRP A 153 -2.21 1.95 9.88
N VAL A 154 -3.54 2.04 9.75
CA VAL A 154 -4.19 2.80 8.68
C VAL A 154 -3.96 4.30 8.87
N GLN A 155 -4.04 4.77 10.13
CA GLN A 155 -3.77 6.17 10.48
C GLN A 155 -2.37 6.59 10.01
N TYR A 156 -1.32 5.83 10.36
CA TYR A 156 0.04 6.16 9.92
C TYR A 156 0.19 6.05 8.40
N PHE A 157 -0.31 4.96 7.81
CA PHE A 157 -0.18 4.71 6.37
C PHE A 157 -0.78 5.81 5.51
N THR A 158 -1.89 6.40 5.96
CA THR A 158 -2.60 7.48 5.26
C THR A 158 -2.18 8.89 5.71
N SER A 159 -1.24 9.02 6.64
CA SER A 159 -0.76 10.31 7.15
C SER A 159 0.31 10.95 6.27
N SER A 160 0.64 12.21 6.55
CA SER A 160 1.75 12.93 5.92
C SER A 160 3.14 12.37 6.23
N GLU A 161 3.27 11.53 7.25
CA GLU A 161 4.53 10.84 7.58
C GLU A 161 4.87 9.78 6.53
N ASN A 162 3.87 9.25 5.82
CA ASN A 162 4.11 8.39 4.68
C ASN A 162 4.31 9.23 3.40
N ARG A 163 5.56 9.49 3.05
CA ARG A 163 5.93 10.24 1.83
C ARG A 163 5.36 9.66 0.53
N HIS A 164 4.99 8.38 0.52
CA HIS A 164 4.43 7.68 -0.64
C HIS A 164 2.90 7.71 -0.68
N ALA A 165 2.21 8.36 0.27
CA ALA A 165 0.75 8.34 0.36
C ALA A 165 0.05 8.71 -0.96
N LEU A 166 0.48 9.80 -1.62
CA LEU A 166 -0.09 10.24 -2.90
C LEU A 166 0.14 9.23 -4.04
N PRO A 167 1.37 8.80 -4.36
CA PRO A 167 1.60 7.84 -5.44
C PRO A 167 0.98 6.47 -5.14
N ILE A 168 0.89 6.03 -3.89
CA ILE A 168 0.16 4.82 -3.50
C ILE A 168 -1.33 5.00 -3.81
N PHE A 169 -1.97 6.03 -3.27
CA PHE A 169 -3.39 6.30 -3.50
C PHE A 169 -3.71 6.32 -5.00
N THR A 170 -2.91 7.07 -5.77
CA THR A 170 -3.11 7.22 -7.21
C THR A 170 -2.94 5.89 -7.95
N SER A 171 -1.93 5.11 -7.59
CA SER A 171 -1.70 3.79 -8.20
C SER A 171 -2.84 2.82 -7.90
N LEU A 172 -3.28 2.74 -6.63
CA LEU A 172 -4.40 1.88 -6.24
C LEU A 172 -5.70 2.26 -6.98
N LEU A 173 -6.05 3.55 -6.97
CA LEU A 173 -7.26 4.06 -7.61
C LEU A 173 -7.26 3.78 -9.12
N ASN A 174 -6.14 4.08 -9.78
CA ASN A 174 -6.01 3.88 -11.22
C ASN A 174 -6.02 2.40 -11.58
N THR A 175 -5.31 1.54 -10.83
CA THR A 175 -5.35 0.08 -11.04
C THR A 175 -6.77 -0.47 -10.95
N VAL A 176 -7.56 -0.06 -9.94
CA VAL A 176 -8.95 -0.51 -9.79
C VAL A 176 -9.85 0.04 -10.90
N CYS A 177 -9.76 1.34 -11.20
CA CYS A 177 -10.65 1.97 -12.17
C CYS A 177 -10.31 1.58 -13.62
N ALA A 178 -9.04 1.34 -13.93
CA ALA A 178 -8.59 0.93 -15.26
C ALA A 178 -8.86 -0.56 -15.54
N TYR A 179 -9.03 -1.40 -14.51
CA TYR A 179 -9.22 -2.84 -14.66
C TYR A 179 -10.47 -3.20 -15.46
N ASP A 180 -10.27 -4.02 -16.50
CA ASP A 180 -11.33 -4.53 -17.37
C ASP A 180 -11.48 -6.06 -17.22
N PRO A 181 -12.43 -6.54 -16.40
CA PRO A 181 -12.60 -7.98 -16.17
C PRO A 181 -13.17 -8.71 -17.41
N VAL A 182 -13.70 -7.99 -18.38
CA VAL A 182 -14.31 -8.56 -19.60
C VAL A 182 -13.24 -8.81 -20.68
N GLY A 183 -12.17 -8.01 -20.68
CA GLY A 183 -11.07 -8.13 -21.63
C GLY A 183 -11.57 -8.06 -23.08
N LEU A 184 -11.39 -9.15 -23.85
CA LEU A 184 -11.84 -9.26 -25.24
C LEU A 184 -13.35 -9.47 -25.41
N GLY A 185 -14.14 -9.57 -24.34
CA GLY A 185 -15.59 -9.77 -24.42
C GLY A 185 -16.01 -11.18 -24.83
N LEU A 186 -15.11 -12.16 -24.72
CA LEU A 186 -15.40 -13.55 -25.03
C LEU A 186 -15.98 -14.27 -23.79
N PRO A 187 -17.06 -15.07 -23.95
CA PRO A 187 -17.54 -15.94 -22.89
C PRO A 187 -16.41 -16.89 -22.42
N TYR A 188 -16.33 -17.12 -21.11
CA TYR A 188 -15.35 -18.04 -20.48
C TYR A 188 -13.87 -17.64 -20.60
N ASN A 189 -13.56 -16.37 -20.88
CA ASN A 189 -12.17 -15.89 -20.96
C ASN A 189 -11.35 -16.27 -19.71
N HIS A 190 -11.94 -16.17 -18.51
CA HIS A 190 -11.32 -16.55 -17.22
C HIS A 190 -11.09 -18.06 -17.04
N LEU A 191 -11.75 -18.93 -17.83
CA LEU A 191 -11.47 -20.37 -17.83
C LEU A 191 -10.31 -20.74 -18.76
N LEU A 192 -10.05 -19.90 -19.76
CA LEU A 192 -9.04 -20.13 -20.80
C LEU A 192 -7.72 -19.39 -20.52
N PHE A 193 -7.79 -18.25 -19.83
CA PHE A 193 -6.64 -17.40 -19.52
C PHE A 193 -6.67 -17.03 -18.04
N ALA A 194 -5.54 -17.23 -17.37
CA ALA A 194 -5.36 -16.75 -16.00
C ALA A 194 -5.13 -15.23 -16.03
N ASP A 195 -6.05 -14.48 -15.43
CA ASP A 195 -5.89 -13.04 -15.25
C ASP A 195 -4.83 -12.79 -14.17
N SER A 196 -3.63 -12.38 -14.61
CA SER A 196 -2.54 -12.08 -13.68
C SER A 196 -2.71 -10.77 -12.91
N TRP A 197 -3.65 -9.90 -13.32
CA TRP A 197 -3.89 -8.61 -12.69
C TRP A 197 -5.00 -8.66 -11.66
N GLU A 198 -6.01 -9.50 -11.86
CA GLU A 198 -7.13 -9.66 -10.94
C GLU A 198 -6.69 -9.77 -9.46
N PRO A 199 -5.65 -10.55 -9.09
CA PRO A 199 -5.19 -10.60 -7.70
C PRO A 199 -4.65 -9.27 -7.16
N LEU A 200 -4.01 -8.46 -8.01
CA LEU A 200 -3.52 -7.13 -7.62
C LEU A 200 -4.70 -6.16 -7.44
N VAL A 201 -5.65 -6.19 -8.37
CA VAL A 201 -6.84 -5.33 -8.36
C VAL A 201 -7.69 -5.61 -7.13
N ASP A 202 -7.91 -6.88 -6.79
CA ASP A 202 -8.67 -7.29 -5.61
C ASP A 202 -8.08 -6.71 -4.32
N VAL A 203 -6.77 -6.92 -4.10
CA VAL A 203 -6.12 -6.40 -2.89
C VAL A 203 -6.01 -4.87 -2.92
N ALA A 204 -5.84 -4.25 -4.09
CA ALA A 204 -5.84 -2.80 -4.21
C ALA A 204 -7.19 -2.18 -3.81
N LEU A 205 -8.30 -2.80 -4.25
CA LEU A 205 -9.64 -2.40 -3.85
C LEU A 205 -9.86 -2.58 -2.35
N GLN A 206 -9.44 -3.71 -1.77
CA GLN A 206 -9.54 -3.96 -0.33
C GLN A 206 -8.76 -2.91 0.48
N ILE A 207 -7.55 -2.54 0.06
CA ILE A 207 -6.76 -1.47 0.69
C ILE A 207 -7.49 -0.13 0.59
N LEU A 208 -8.04 0.22 -0.58
CA LEU A 208 -8.80 1.47 -0.73
C LEU A 208 -10.03 1.51 0.17
N ILE A 209 -10.79 0.42 0.25
CA ILE A 209 -11.97 0.33 1.13
C ILE A 209 -11.55 0.57 2.58
N VAL A 210 -10.55 -0.17 3.08
CA VAL A 210 -10.12 -0.04 4.48
C VAL A 210 -9.51 1.33 4.77
N ALA A 211 -8.73 1.90 3.84
CA ALA A 211 -8.12 3.21 4.02
C ALA A 211 -9.13 4.36 3.96
N LEU A 212 -10.18 4.25 3.14
CA LEU A 212 -11.22 5.29 3.00
C LEU A 212 -12.33 5.17 4.05
N ASP A 213 -12.58 3.97 4.57
CA ASP A 213 -13.55 3.71 5.66
C ASP A 213 -13.00 4.11 7.05
N HIS A 214 -11.69 4.31 7.16
CA HIS A 214 -11.06 4.78 8.38
C HIS A 214 -11.50 6.21 8.72
N ASP A 215 -12.60 6.28 9.47
CA ASP A 215 -13.35 7.51 9.74
C ASP A 215 -12.60 8.47 10.66
N VAL A 216 -12.57 9.74 10.24
CA VAL A 216 -11.93 10.89 10.91
C VAL A 216 -12.87 11.49 11.98
N THR A 217 -14.13 11.05 12.06
CA THR A 217 -15.17 11.71 12.85
C THR A 217 -14.89 11.73 14.36
N THR A 218 -14.21 10.76 14.95
CA THR A 218 -13.93 10.74 16.40
C THR A 218 -12.83 11.71 16.84
N SER A 219 -11.94 12.16 15.95
CA SER A 219 -10.90 13.16 16.26
C SER A 219 -11.41 14.61 16.12
N SER A 220 -12.53 14.82 15.42
CA SER A 220 -12.98 16.14 14.95
C SER A 220 -13.79 16.99 15.95
N VAL A 221 -14.00 16.55 17.19
CA VAL A 221 -14.73 17.36 18.18
C VAL A 221 -13.85 18.45 18.82
N TYR A 222 -12.52 18.34 18.74
CA TYR A 222 -11.61 19.27 19.43
C TYR A 222 -10.45 19.84 18.62
N ASP A 223 -10.17 19.38 17.39
CA ASP A 223 -9.07 19.93 16.59
C ASP A 223 -9.51 20.37 15.18
N ASN A 224 -9.32 21.66 14.89
CA ASN A 224 -9.73 22.34 13.66
C ASN A 224 -8.70 22.19 12.52
N ASN A 225 -7.82 21.20 12.58
CA ASN A 225 -6.80 20.97 11.58
C ASN A 225 -7.23 19.88 10.58
N SER A 226 -6.76 20.04 9.34
CA SER A 226 -6.97 19.21 8.14
C SER A 226 -7.22 17.71 8.39
N PRO A 227 -7.96 17.01 7.51
CA PRO A 227 -8.16 15.57 7.65
C PRO A 227 -6.81 14.84 7.77
N ASP A 228 -6.62 14.11 8.86
CA ASP A 228 -5.40 13.32 9.13
C ASP A 228 -5.18 12.25 8.04
N ASN A 229 -6.27 11.78 7.44
CA ASN A 229 -6.27 10.80 6.35
C ASN A 229 -6.13 11.49 4.99
N LEU A 230 -4.92 11.41 4.42
CA LEU A 230 -4.61 12.00 3.12
C LEU A 230 -5.35 11.32 1.97
N PHE A 231 -5.73 10.03 2.07
CA PHE A 231 -6.45 9.35 0.99
C PHE A 231 -7.84 9.96 0.82
N ILE A 232 -8.55 10.23 1.92
CA ILE A 232 -9.83 10.96 1.90
C ILE A 232 -9.64 12.36 1.33
N ASN A 233 -8.58 13.06 1.73
CA ASN A 233 -8.26 14.39 1.22
C ASN A 233 -8.03 14.37 -0.30
N TYR A 234 -7.23 13.43 -0.81
CA TYR A 234 -6.97 13.27 -2.24
C TYR A 234 -8.24 12.94 -3.02
N LEU A 235 -9.04 11.99 -2.53
CA LEU A 235 -10.31 11.63 -3.14
C LEU A 235 -11.27 12.83 -3.22
N SER A 236 -11.36 13.63 -2.14
CA SER A 236 -12.22 14.82 -2.08
C SER A 236 -11.82 15.92 -3.08
N ARG A 237 -10.57 15.91 -3.54
CA ARG A 237 -10.02 16.88 -4.51
C ARG A 237 -10.19 16.44 -5.95
N ILE A 238 -10.70 15.23 -6.23
CA ILE A 238 -11.00 14.79 -7.59
C ILE A 238 -12.26 15.49 -8.07
N HIS A 239 -12.09 16.49 -8.93
CA HIS A 239 -13.19 17.33 -9.43
C HIS A 239 -13.13 17.60 -10.95
N ARG A 240 -12.08 17.16 -11.64
CA ARG A 240 -12.00 17.29 -13.09
C ARG A 240 -12.96 16.31 -13.74
N ASP A 241 -13.72 16.77 -14.73
CA ASP A 241 -14.72 15.96 -15.43
C ASP A 241 -14.12 14.66 -16.02
N GLU A 242 -12.91 14.75 -16.56
CA GLU A 242 -12.18 13.60 -17.13
C GLU A 242 -11.86 12.54 -16.06
N ASP A 243 -11.35 12.98 -14.90
CA ASP A 243 -10.97 12.13 -13.77
C ASP A 243 -12.22 11.49 -13.15
N PHE A 244 -13.28 12.27 -12.93
CA PHE A 244 -14.55 11.77 -12.40
C PHE A 244 -15.20 10.78 -13.37
N GLY A 245 -15.20 11.09 -14.66
CA GLY A 245 -15.69 10.19 -15.70
C GLY A 245 -14.87 8.91 -15.84
N PHE A 246 -13.57 8.94 -15.57
CA PHE A 246 -12.73 7.74 -15.50
C PHE A 246 -13.11 6.85 -14.31
N VAL A 247 -13.21 7.42 -13.10
CA VAL A 247 -13.59 6.67 -11.88
C VAL A 247 -14.99 6.07 -12.03
N LEU A 248 -15.97 6.85 -12.48
CA LEU A 248 -17.35 6.38 -12.64
C LEU A 248 -17.46 5.25 -13.67
N ARG A 249 -16.73 5.35 -14.79
CA ARG A 249 -16.70 4.28 -15.81
C ARG A 249 -16.08 3.01 -15.26
N GLY A 250 -14.95 3.12 -14.56
CA GLY A 250 -14.29 1.98 -13.91
C GLY A 250 -15.22 1.26 -12.95
N PHE A 251 -15.82 2.00 -12.01
CA PHE A 251 -16.76 1.45 -11.04
C PHE A 251 -17.99 0.81 -11.70
N THR A 252 -18.58 1.50 -12.68
CA THR A 252 -19.75 0.99 -13.42
C THR A 252 -19.42 -0.29 -14.18
N ARG A 253 -18.21 -0.41 -14.73
CA ARG A 253 -17.75 -1.63 -15.43
C ARG A 253 -17.63 -2.80 -14.47
N LEU A 254 -17.05 -2.60 -13.28
CA LEU A 254 -16.93 -3.65 -12.27
C LEU A 254 -18.30 -4.13 -11.79
N LEU A 255 -19.23 -3.21 -11.53
CA LEU A 255 -20.60 -3.56 -11.09
C LEU A 255 -21.44 -4.25 -12.16
N ASN A 256 -21.26 -3.87 -13.43
CA ASN A 256 -22.04 -4.43 -14.55
C ASN A 256 -21.38 -5.68 -15.16
N ASN A 257 -20.33 -6.23 -14.54
CA ASN A 257 -19.73 -7.47 -15.00
C ASN A 257 -20.77 -8.61 -14.92
N PRO A 258 -21.24 -9.18 -16.06
CA PRO A 258 -22.45 -10.01 -16.07
C PRO A 258 -22.36 -11.34 -15.30
N LEU A 259 -21.19 -11.75 -14.82
CA LEU A 259 -20.98 -13.00 -14.09
C LEU A 259 -19.77 -12.85 -13.16
N ALA A 260 -20.03 -12.54 -11.89
CA ALA A 260 -19.27 -13.04 -10.75
C ALA A 260 -20.12 -14.09 -10.03
#